data_AF-W7QAJ2-F1
#
_entry.id   AF-W7QAJ2-F1
#
_cell.length_a   1.000
_cell.length_b   1.000
_cell.length_c   1.000
_cell.angle_alpha   90.00
_cell.angle_beta   90.00
_cell.angle_gamma   90.00
#
_symmetry.space_group_name_H-M   'P 1'
#
loop_
_entity.id
_entity.type
_entity.pdbx_description
1 polymer ?
#
loop_
_entity_poly.entity_id
_entity_poly.type
_entity_poly.pdbx_seq_one_letter_code
_entity_poly.pdbx_strand_id
1 'polypeptide(L)'
;MADSVVKEKQGSEFLMCMSAQLAESLIKAGVSEETANKCAWDAVDYVRKQHGGLVLYIPKGKNLDAVLQQMKIFEEFTGNNQAELAKKYGYSIQHIYRIYKQILQHKREHNDLPQADMFYQGDA
;
A
#
# COMPACT_ATOMS: atom_id res chain seq x y z
N MET A 1 9.70 -27.46 13.33
CA MET A 1 10.51 -27.68 12.11
C MET A 1 9.66 -27.95 10.88
N ALA A 2 8.52 -28.66 10.96
CA ALA A 2 7.62 -28.83 9.81
C ALA A 2 6.97 -27.49 9.33
N ASP A 3 6.51 -26.64 10.26
CA ASP A 3 5.81 -25.39 9.91
C ASP A 3 6.68 -24.33 9.21
N SER A 4 7.99 -24.29 9.48
CA SER A 4 8.91 -23.34 8.83
C SER A 4 9.16 -23.72 7.37
N VAL A 5 9.30 -25.02 7.09
CA VAL A 5 9.52 -25.56 5.74
C VAL A 5 8.27 -25.35 4.86
N VAL A 6 7.07 -25.50 5.42
CA VAL A 6 5.81 -25.27 4.70
C VAL A 6 5.63 -23.79 4.35
N LYS A 7 5.95 -22.86 5.28
CA LYS A 7 5.87 -21.41 5.03
C LYS A 7 6.86 -20.93 3.96
N GLU A 8 8.07 -21.46 3.96
CA GLU A 8 9.10 -21.14 2.96
C GLU A 8 8.69 -21.61 1.55
N LYS A 9 8.04 -22.78 1.47
CA LYS A 9 7.41 -23.27 0.24
C LYS A 9 6.30 -22.34 -0.25
N GLN A 10 5.40 -21.92 0.65
CA GLN A 10 4.25 -21.08 0.30
C GLN A 10 4.68 -19.69 -0.20
N GLY A 11 5.70 -19.09 0.42
CA GLY A 11 6.27 -17.82 -0.05
C GLY A 11 6.90 -17.93 -1.44
N SER A 12 7.65 -19.01 -1.68
CA SER A 12 8.27 -19.27 -2.99
C SER A 12 7.23 -19.50 -4.09
N GLU A 13 6.18 -20.27 -3.79
CA GLU A 13 5.05 -20.50 -4.72
C GLU A 13 4.31 -19.20 -5.04
N PHE A 14 4.11 -18.33 -4.03
CA PHE A 14 3.51 -17.01 -4.24
C PHE A 14 4.36 -16.13 -5.16
N LEU A 15 5.68 -16.06 -4.97
CA LEU A 15 6.57 -15.25 -5.81
C LEU A 15 6.60 -15.75 -7.26
N MET A 16 6.58 -17.08 -7.48
CA MET A 16 6.47 -17.66 -8.82
C MET A 16 5.14 -17.28 -9.49
N CYS A 17 4.04 -17.36 -8.75
CA CYS A 17 2.72 -16.96 -9.24
C CYS A 17 2.67 -15.46 -9.57
N MET A 18 3.27 -14.62 -8.73
CA MET A 18 3.37 -13.17 -8.94
C MET A 18 4.16 -12.86 -10.22
N SER A 19 5.28 -13.55 -10.47
CA SER A 19 6.05 -13.38 -11.71
C SER A 19 5.22 -13.70 -12.94
N ALA A 20 4.49 -14.82 -12.93
CA ALA A 20 3.62 -15.19 -14.04
C ALA A 20 2.49 -14.17 -14.30
N GLN A 21 1.86 -13.68 -13.23
CA GLN A 21 0.81 -12.65 -13.33
C GLN A 21 1.33 -11.32 -13.87
N LEU A 22 2.54 -10.92 -13.47
CA LEU A 22 3.20 -9.70 -13.97
C LEU A 22 3.56 -9.85 -15.45
N ALA A 23 4.12 -10.98 -15.86
CA ALA A 23 4.44 -11.26 -17.25
C ALA A 23 3.18 -11.22 -18.13
N GLU A 24 2.08 -11.86 -17.69
CA GLU A 24 0.80 -11.84 -18.39
C GLU A 24 0.24 -10.41 -18.55
N SER A 25 0.34 -9.60 -17.49
CA SER A 25 -0.08 -8.18 -17.52
C SER A 25 0.73 -7.36 -18.53
N LEU A 26 2.05 -7.55 -18.57
CA LEU A 26 2.94 -6.87 -19.52
C LEU A 26 2.68 -7.30 -20.97
N ILE A 27 2.42 -8.59 -21.21
CA ILE A 27 2.04 -9.10 -22.53
C ILE A 27 0.72 -8.47 -22.98
N LYS A 28 -0.28 -8.39 -22.09
CA LYS A 28 -1.56 -7.70 -22.37
C LYS A 28 -1.38 -6.21 -22.68
N ALA A 29 -0.35 -5.58 -22.12
CA ALA A 29 0.03 -4.20 -22.42
C ALA A 29 0.85 -4.03 -23.72
N GLY A 30 1.13 -5.12 -24.45
CA GLY A 30 1.83 -5.10 -25.74
C GLY A 30 3.35 -5.29 -25.66
N VAL A 31 3.89 -5.67 -24.50
CA VAL A 31 5.31 -6.02 -24.36
C VAL A 31 5.55 -7.42 -24.92
N SER A 32 6.71 -7.64 -25.58
CA SER A 32 7.07 -8.97 -26.07
C SER A 32 7.20 -9.97 -24.93
N GLU A 33 6.83 -11.23 -25.18
CA GLU A 33 6.83 -12.28 -24.16
C GLU A 33 8.21 -12.45 -23.47
N GLU A 34 9.29 -12.41 -24.25
CA GLU A 34 10.65 -12.50 -23.74
C GLU A 34 10.98 -11.35 -22.77
N THR A 35 10.64 -10.11 -23.16
CA THR A 35 10.90 -8.93 -22.33
C THR A 35 9.98 -8.90 -21.11
N ALA A 36 8.72 -9.31 -21.27
CA ALA A 36 7.75 -9.39 -20.19
C ALA A 36 8.19 -10.38 -19.10
N ASN A 37 8.63 -11.58 -19.49
CA ASN A 37 9.13 -12.58 -18.55
C ASN A 37 10.37 -12.10 -17.80
N LYS A 38 11.30 -11.45 -18.52
CA LYS A 38 12.51 -10.89 -17.90
C LYS A 38 12.16 -9.78 -16.89
N CYS A 39 11.35 -8.80 -17.30
CA CYS A 39 10.93 -7.70 -16.44
C CYS A 39 10.13 -8.18 -15.22
N ALA A 40 9.27 -9.19 -15.40
CA ALA A 40 8.53 -9.80 -14.30
C ALA A 40 9.48 -10.47 -13.29
N TRP A 41 10.46 -11.24 -13.77
CA TRP A 41 11.44 -11.87 -12.89
C TRP A 41 12.27 -10.83 -12.13
N ASP A 42 12.77 -9.79 -12.82
CA ASP A 42 13.54 -8.71 -12.20
C ASP A 42 12.74 -7.98 -11.12
N ALA A 43 11.45 -7.72 -11.37
CA ALA A 43 10.56 -7.09 -10.39
C ALA A 43 10.34 -7.99 -9.16
N VAL A 44 10.09 -9.29 -9.36
CA VAL A 44 9.92 -10.24 -8.25
C VAL A 44 11.20 -10.40 -7.45
N ASP A 45 12.37 -10.48 -8.09
CA ASP A 45 13.65 -10.60 -7.38
C ASP A 45 13.99 -9.32 -6.60
N TYR A 46 13.62 -8.15 -7.12
CA TYR A 46 13.71 -6.89 -6.37
C TYR A 46 12.85 -6.93 -5.10
N VAL A 47 11.57 -7.30 -5.21
CA VAL A 47 10.66 -7.43 -4.06
C VAL A 47 11.21 -8.44 -3.04
N ARG A 48 11.71 -9.59 -3.51
CA ARG A 48 12.31 -10.63 -2.66
C ARG A 48 13.53 -10.11 -1.90
N LYS A 49 14.39 -9.32 -2.54
CA LYS A 49 15.60 -8.76 -1.91
C LYS A 49 15.28 -7.67 -0.89
N GLN A 50 14.31 -6.81 -1.18
CA GLN A 50 13.94 -5.69 -0.30
C GLN A 50 13.08 -6.12 0.90
N HIS A 51 12.22 -7.12 0.71
CA HIS A 51 11.21 -7.51 1.69
C HIS A 51 11.37 -8.97 2.17
N GLY A 52 12.48 -9.62 1.81
CA GLY A 52 12.79 -10.99 2.23
C GLY A 52 12.87 -11.12 3.75
N GLY A 53 12.22 -12.15 4.31
CA GLY A 53 12.15 -12.38 5.76
C GLY A 53 11.00 -11.66 6.47
N LEU A 54 10.28 -10.77 5.79
CA LEU A 54 9.07 -10.14 6.33
C LEU A 54 7.86 -11.08 6.23
N VAL A 55 7.07 -11.16 7.29
CA VAL A 55 5.74 -11.80 7.23
C VAL A 55 4.71 -10.72 6.86
N LEU A 56 4.35 -10.68 5.58
CA LEU A 56 3.43 -9.68 5.03
C LEU A 56 2.00 -10.20 4.94
N TYR A 57 1.04 -9.42 5.43
CA TYR A 57 -0.39 -9.67 5.25
C TYR A 57 -0.88 -8.99 3.98
N ILE A 58 -1.48 -9.75 3.06
CA ILE A 58 -2.12 -9.21 1.85
C ILE A 58 -3.62 -9.05 2.14
N PRO A 59 -4.15 -7.82 2.25
CA PRO A 59 -5.57 -7.60 2.48
C PRO A 59 -6.39 -8.06 1.26
N LYS A 60 -7.54 -8.71 1.50
CA LYS A 60 -8.49 -9.09 0.45
C LYS A 60 -9.61 -8.04 0.34
N GLY A 61 -9.88 -7.55 -0.87
CA GLY A 61 -11.09 -6.79 -1.21
C GLY A 61 -11.10 -5.31 -0.76
N LYS A 62 -12.30 -4.82 -0.36
CA LYS A 62 -12.69 -3.42 -0.10
C LYS A 62 -11.69 -2.57 0.70
N ASN A 63 -10.81 -3.20 1.46
CA ASN A 63 -9.78 -2.51 2.23
C ASN A 63 -8.70 -1.89 1.35
N LEU A 64 -8.30 -2.50 0.23
CA LEU A 64 -7.27 -1.89 -0.63
C LEU A 64 -7.81 -0.64 -1.34
N ASP A 65 -8.99 -0.73 -1.97
CA ASP A 65 -9.63 0.43 -2.62
C ASP A 65 -9.96 1.52 -1.61
N ALA A 66 -10.45 1.15 -0.42
CA ALA A 66 -10.66 2.10 0.67
C ALA A 66 -9.35 2.74 1.12
N VAL A 67 -8.26 1.99 1.28
CA VAL A 67 -6.94 2.53 1.64
C VAL A 67 -6.42 3.47 0.54
N LEU A 68 -6.56 3.11 -0.74
CA LEU A 68 -6.18 3.97 -1.86
C LEU A 68 -7.00 5.26 -1.89
N GLN A 69 -8.31 5.18 -1.64
CA GLN A 69 -9.16 6.37 -1.51
C GLN A 69 -8.78 7.23 -0.30
N GLN A 70 -8.47 6.60 0.83
CA GLN A 70 -8.00 7.29 2.04
C GLN A 70 -6.66 8.00 1.81
N MET A 71 -5.74 7.38 1.07
CA MET A 71 -4.47 7.99 0.66
C MET A 71 -4.71 9.23 -0.23
N LYS A 72 -5.61 9.14 -1.21
CA LYS A 72 -5.99 10.29 -2.05
C LYS A 72 -6.60 11.43 -1.22
N ILE A 73 -7.51 11.10 -0.30
CA ILE A 73 -8.11 12.08 0.62
C ILE A 73 -7.03 12.78 1.46
N PHE A 74 -6.02 12.05 1.91
CA PHE A 74 -4.92 12.60 2.68
C PHE A 74 -4.01 13.51 1.84
N GLU A 75 -3.69 13.14 0.60
CA GLU A 75 -2.90 13.97 -0.31
C GLU A 75 -3.60 15.28 -0.68
N GLU A 76 -4.92 15.25 -0.85
CA GLU A 76 -5.73 16.43 -1.16
C GLU A 76 -6.05 17.28 0.08
N PHE A 77 -5.66 16.85 1.29
CA PHE A 77 -5.98 17.56 2.52
C PHE A 77 -5.07 18.79 2.73
N THR A 78 -5.66 19.98 2.75
CA THR A 78 -4.94 21.26 2.93
C THR A 78 -4.99 21.80 4.37
N GLY A 79 -5.70 21.13 5.28
CA GLY A 79 -5.87 21.57 6.68
C GLY A 79 -7.22 22.20 6.98
N ASN A 80 -7.88 22.81 6.00
CA ASN A 80 -9.14 23.54 6.16
C ASN A 80 -10.23 23.17 5.13
N ASN A 81 -10.01 22.13 4.30
CA ASN A 81 -10.91 21.70 3.23
C ASN A 81 -11.73 20.43 3.57
N GLN A 82 -11.96 20.15 4.85
CA GLN A 82 -12.66 18.94 5.32
C GLN A 82 -14.07 18.81 4.74
N ALA A 83 -14.82 19.91 4.70
CA ALA A 83 -16.20 19.93 4.20
C ALA A 83 -16.27 19.64 2.70
N GLU A 84 -15.28 20.13 1.94
CA GLU A 84 -15.17 19.91 0.50
C GLU A 84 -14.82 18.45 0.19
N LEU A 85 -13.84 17.88 0.91
CA LEU A 85 -13.45 16.47 0.77
C LEU A 85 -14.58 15.52 1.20
N ALA A 86 -15.27 15.83 2.30
CA ALA A 86 -16.44 15.08 2.74
C ALA A 86 -17.50 14.98 1.63
N LYS A 87 -17.80 16.11 0.97
CA LYS A 87 -18.74 16.16 -0.14
C LYS A 87 -18.23 15.42 -1.38
N LYS A 88 -16.95 15.60 -1.73
CA LYS A 88 -16.32 14.99 -2.92
C LYS A 88 -16.29 13.46 -2.84
N TYR A 89 -16.02 12.91 -1.66
CA TYR A 89 -15.85 11.46 -1.45
C TYR A 89 -17.06 10.79 -0.79
N GLY A 90 -18.12 11.54 -0.47
CA GLY A 90 -19.34 10.99 0.14
C GLY A 90 -19.16 10.52 1.59
N TYR A 91 -18.22 11.12 2.32
CA TYR A 91 -17.93 10.79 3.72
C TYR A 91 -18.43 11.88 4.68
N SER A 92 -18.56 11.55 5.96
CA SER A 92 -18.77 12.57 6.98
C SER A 92 -17.48 13.34 7.26
N ILE A 93 -17.59 14.60 7.69
CA ILE A 93 -16.44 15.43 8.10
C ILE A 93 -15.60 14.71 9.17
N GLN A 94 -16.26 14.04 10.12
CA GLN A 94 -15.60 13.25 11.17
C GLN A 94 -14.78 12.08 10.60
N HIS A 95 -15.24 11.45 9.52
CA HIS A 95 -14.53 10.38 8.85
C HIS A 95 -13.24 10.89 8.19
N ILE A 96 -13.28 12.06 7.55
CA ILE A 96 -12.09 12.72 6.98
C ILE A 96 -11.05 13.00 8.07
N TYR A 97 -11.47 13.52 9.23
CA TYR A 97 -10.57 13.71 10.38
C TYR A 97 -9.95 12.39 10.87
N ARG A 98 -10.72 11.30 10.88
CA ARG A 98 -10.22 9.99 11.30
C ARG A 98 -9.17 9.47 10.33
N ILE A 99 -9.40 9.60 9.02
CA ILE A 99 -8.43 9.23 7.98
C ILE A 99 -7.12 10.00 8.17
N TYR A 100 -7.21 11.32 8.36
CA TYR A 100 -6.03 12.15 8.58
C TYR A 100 -5.23 11.72 9.80
N LYS A 101 -5.90 11.49 10.94
CA LYS A 101 -5.24 11.00 12.17
C LYS A 101 -4.58 9.63 11.98
N GLN A 102 -5.25 8.70 11.29
CA GLN A 102 -4.73 7.35 11.05
C GLN A 102 -3.46 7.37 10.19
N ILE A 103 -3.46 8.15 9.10
CA ILE A 103 -2.31 8.23 8.21
C ILE A 103 -1.15 9.00 8.86
N LEU A 104 -1.43 10.07 9.60
CA LEU A 104 -0.41 10.80 10.36
C LEU A 104 0.27 9.90 11.39
N GLN A 105 -0.51 9.09 12.11
CA GLN A 105 0.02 8.11 13.07
C GLN A 105 0.90 7.07 12.38
N HIS A 106 0.44 6.50 11.26
CA HIS A 106 1.22 5.53 10.48
C HIS A 106 2.54 6.12 9.97
N LYS A 107 2.54 7.36 9.45
CA LYS A 107 3.77 8.04 9.00
C LYS A 107 4.75 8.35 10.14
N ARG A 108 4.23 8.61 11.36
CA ARG A 108 5.05 8.80 12.57
C ARG A 108 5.72 7.51 13.01
N GLU A 109 4.99 6.39 12.98
CA GLU A 109 5.50 5.07 13.38
C GLU A 109 6.57 4.54 12.42
N HIS A 110 6.45 4.85 11.13
CA HIS A 110 7.41 4.45 10.10
C HIS A 110 8.53 5.48 9.86
N ASN A 111 8.62 6.53 10.67
CA ASN A 111 9.68 7.57 10.64
C ASN A 111 9.83 8.30 9.27
N ASP A 112 8.74 8.39 8.50
CA ASP A 112 8.70 9.04 7.18
C ASP A 112 8.51 10.57 7.25
N LEU A 113 8.37 11.13 8.46
CA LEU A 113 8.28 12.56 8.72
C LEU A 113 9.29 12.94 9.81
N PRO A 114 10.11 14.00 9.64
CA PRO A 114 10.84 14.55 10.77
C PRO A 114 9.83 14.97 11.84
N GLN A 115 10.12 14.65 13.11
CA GLN A 115 9.26 14.94 14.25
C GLN A 115 9.04 16.45 14.40
N ALA A 116 8.06 16.99 13.67
CA ALA A 116 7.57 18.35 13.82
C ALA A 116 6.19 18.28 14.49
N ASP A 117 6.25 18.55 15.78
CA ASP A 117 5.20 19.02 16.68
C ASP A 117 4.10 18.06 17.18
N MET A 118 4.29 17.76 18.47
CA MET A 118 3.35 17.39 19.52
C MET A 118 2.32 18.48 19.86
N PHE A 119 2.00 19.42 18.95
CA PHE A 119 1.08 20.52 19.23
C PHE A 119 0.21 20.86 18.02
N TYR A 120 -0.77 20.01 17.72
CA TYR A 120 -2.07 20.55 17.28
C TYR A 120 -2.85 20.88 18.55
N GLN A 121 -2.63 22.08 19.09
CA GLN A 121 -3.62 22.67 19.97
C GLN A 121 -4.83 22.98 19.09
N GLY A 122 -5.92 22.26 19.34
CA GLY A 122 -7.21 22.62 18.77
C GLY A 122 -7.62 23.93 19.40
N ASP A 123 -7.58 25.01 18.62
CA ASP A 123 -8.23 26.26 18.99
C ASP A 123 -9.74 26.10 18.74
N ALA A 124 -10.48 25.81 19.82
CA ALA A 124 -11.86 26.21 20.08
C ALA A 124 -12.20 25.97 21.55
#